data_AF-A0A6A4HUM1-F1
#
_entry.id   AF-A0A6A4HUM1-F1
#
_cell.length_a   1.000
_cell.length_b   1.000
_cell.length_c   1.000
_cell.angle_alpha   90.00
_cell.angle_beta   90.00
_cell.angle_gamma   90.00
#
_symmetry.space_group_name_H-M   'P 1'
#
loop_
_entity.id
_entity.type
_entity.pdbx_description
1 polymer ?
#
loop_
_entity_poly.entity_id
_entity_poly.type
_entity_poly.pdbx_seq_one_letter_code
_entity_poly.pdbx_strand_id
1 'polypeptide(L)'
;MLLTGWQNNGNSTKSNGEMDALTHIVQLLDFHIEELKGYNAQAANAKITKADEDWDYNCLKDSFIETAMEIEVPSGDTNIQPENFLDPLSVIRAAFTDKLSSQFHFSPFPLFQKTETSEVASDTNTNDAQHVQTDLYNSDAFIKEHDHVQWAPTDDKDCKREKVVAALMCWSDATQLANFGTAKLWPIYMLFGNLSKYICASPNSGAVQHLAYIPTIPDSIKHEISKFNVNWKTQSKDILAHCNRELYHVVWRFLLDNDFVHAYKYGIVIKCFDSIECRIYLCFFTYSADYPEKVLLATIRDLGSCPCPCCLCPKSLLDRMGLRRDINLQEKIRKYLFDKVKLAQEWIYEEGYKIRGDAIEYLLKETSSVPTMNAFIERLGSELNVGCMLVVDFMHEFELGVFKALFAHLIQVLYAQDPRLVQELDNW
;
A
#
# COMPACT_ATOMS: atom_id res chain seq x y z
N MET A 1 -34.53 4.89 -7.49
CA MET A 1 -33.09 4.55 -7.22
C MET A 1 -32.21 5.77 -6.96
N LEU A 2 -32.51 6.93 -7.56
CA LEU A 2 -31.69 8.16 -7.51
C LEU A 2 -31.46 8.71 -6.09
N LEU A 3 -32.44 8.62 -5.19
CA LEU A 3 -32.32 9.06 -3.79
C LEU A 3 -31.37 8.18 -2.97
N THR A 4 -31.36 6.87 -3.24
CA THR A 4 -30.45 5.92 -2.58
C THR A 4 -29.01 6.16 -3.06
N GLY A 5 -28.83 6.50 -4.35
CA GLY A 5 -27.55 6.93 -4.90
C GLY A 5 -27.03 8.22 -4.27
N TRP A 6 -27.85 9.27 -4.16
CA TRP A 6 -27.46 10.52 -3.47
C TRP A 6 -27.09 10.29 -2.00
N GLN A 7 -27.84 9.44 -1.31
CA GLN A 7 -27.55 9.10 0.09
C GLN A 7 -26.19 8.40 0.24
N ASN A 8 -25.86 7.48 -0.67
CA ASN A 8 -24.65 6.67 -0.57
C ASN A 8 -23.40 7.37 -1.14
N ASN A 9 -23.57 8.43 -1.94
CA ASN A 9 -22.48 9.18 -2.58
C ASN A 9 -22.23 10.56 -1.93
N GLY A 10 -22.95 10.90 -0.86
CA GLY A 10 -22.79 12.15 -0.13
C GLY A 10 -21.67 12.11 0.92
N ASN A 11 -21.17 13.27 1.28
CA ASN A 11 -20.24 13.49 2.38
C ASN A 11 -20.92 13.22 3.74
N SER A 12 -20.15 12.95 4.79
CA SER A 12 -20.70 12.64 6.12
C SER A 12 -21.43 13.83 6.77
N THR A 13 -21.25 15.05 6.25
CA THR A 13 -21.87 16.28 6.71
C THR A 13 -22.73 16.90 5.62
N LYS A 14 -24.00 17.19 5.95
CA LYS A 14 -24.95 17.85 5.03
C LYS A 14 -24.53 19.31 4.80
N SER A 15 -24.01 19.59 3.61
CA SER A 15 -23.65 20.95 3.18
C SER A 15 -24.76 21.58 2.34
N ASN A 16 -24.73 22.90 2.19
CA ASN A 16 -25.65 23.60 1.28
C ASN A 16 -25.53 23.08 -0.16
N GLY A 17 -24.32 22.73 -0.62
CA GLY A 17 -24.12 22.15 -1.95
C GLY A 17 -24.74 20.76 -2.12
N GLU A 18 -24.82 19.96 -1.05
CA GLU A 18 -25.53 18.66 -1.11
C GLU A 18 -27.04 18.84 -1.17
N MET A 19 -27.57 19.86 -0.50
CA MET A 19 -28.98 20.24 -0.59
C MET A 19 -29.32 20.71 -2.00
N ASP A 20 -28.46 21.52 -2.62
CA ASP A 20 -28.62 21.96 -4.00
C ASP A 20 -28.57 20.75 -4.97
N ALA A 21 -27.64 19.80 -4.77
CA ALA A 21 -27.58 18.58 -5.57
C ALA A 21 -28.85 17.72 -5.43
N LEU A 22 -29.42 17.62 -4.22
CA LEU A 22 -30.70 16.92 -4.01
C LEU A 22 -31.85 17.61 -4.76
N THR A 23 -31.89 18.94 -4.77
CA THR A 23 -32.92 19.67 -5.53
C THR A 23 -32.82 19.42 -7.03
N HIS A 24 -31.60 19.25 -7.55
CA HIS A 24 -31.38 18.93 -8.95
C HIS A 24 -31.88 17.51 -9.29
N ILE A 25 -31.66 16.53 -8.40
CA ILE A 25 -32.12 15.15 -8.59
C ILE A 25 -33.64 15.06 -8.68
N VAL A 26 -34.35 15.82 -7.85
CA VAL A 26 -35.83 15.84 -7.86
C VAL A 26 -36.39 16.48 -9.15
N GLN A 27 -35.56 17.22 -9.90
CA GLN A 27 -35.91 17.84 -11.17
C GLN A 27 -35.56 17.00 -12.40
N LEU A 28 -34.89 15.85 -12.23
CA LEU A 28 -34.54 14.97 -13.35
C LEU A 28 -35.81 14.36 -13.98
N LEU A 29 -35.81 14.23 -15.31
CA LEU A 29 -36.94 13.67 -16.07
C LEU A 29 -37.28 12.22 -15.66
N ASP A 30 -36.25 11.48 -15.22
CA ASP A 30 -36.36 10.09 -14.76
C ASP A 30 -36.71 9.99 -13.26
N PHE A 31 -36.89 11.13 -12.58
CA PHE A 31 -37.31 11.15 -11.19
C PHE A 31 -38.83 11.05 -11.09
N HIS A 32 -39.32 9.86 -10.74
CA HIS A 32 -40.74 9.63 -10.54
C HIS A 32 -41.12 9.90 -9.08
N ILE A 33 -41.99 10.89 -8.85
CA ILE A 33 -42.41 11.31 -7.51
C ILE A 33 -43.12 10.19 -6.72
N GLU A 34 -43.70 9.21 -7.42
CA GLU A 34 -44.32 8.03 -6.81
C GLU A 34 -43.30 7.11 -6.12
N GLU A 35 -42.00 7.19 -6.46
CA GLU A 35 -40.93 6.46 -5.77
C GLU A 35 -40.71 6.94 -4.32
N LEU A 36 -41.12 8.17 -3.99
CA LEU A 36 -41.06 8.69 -2.62
C LEU A 36 -42.12 8.08 -1.71
N LYS A 37 -43.17 7.49 -2.30
CA LYS A 37 -44.33 7.00 -1.55
C LYS A 37 -43.99 5.68 -0.87
N GLY A 38 -43.70 5.76 0.44
CA GLY A 38 -43.26 4.61 1.22
C GLY A 38 -41.77 4.33 1.13
N TYR A 39 -40.97 5.26 0.60
CA TYR A 39 -39.52 5.15 0.57
C TYR A 39 -38.95 5.09 1.99
N ASN A 40 -38.17 4.04 2.26
CA ASN A 40 -37.42 3.88 3.49
C ASN A 40 -35.97 3.57 3.10
N ALA A 41 -35.05 4.46 3.46
CA ALA A 41 -33.63 4.36 3.13
C ALA A 41 -33.00 3.03 3.58
N GLN A 42 -33.37 2.55 4.77
CA GLN A 42 -32.85 1.30 5.33
C GLN A 42 -33.34 0.08 4.54
N ALA A 43 -34.62 0.08 4.15
CA ALA A 43 -35.20 -1.00 3.33
C ALA A 43 -34.69 -0.99 1.87
N ALA A 44 -34.41 0.19 1.31
CA ALA A 44 -33.83 0.34 -0.02
C ALA A 44 -32.40 -0.22 -0.07
N ASN A 45 -31.55 0.13 0.90
CA ASN A 45 -30.20 -0.41 1.01
C ASN A 45 -30.21 -1.95 1.22
N ALA A 46 -31.13 -2.48 2.03
CA ALA A 46 -31.24 -3.92 2.24
C ALA A 46 -31.64 -4.70 0.96
N LYS A 47 -32.38 -4.09 0.04
CA LYS A 47 -32.73 -4.72 -1.24
C LYS A 47 -31.56 -4.76 -2.23
N ILE A 48 -30.69 -3.76 -2.20
CA ILE A 48 -29.47 -3.73 -3.04
C ILE A 48 -28.54 -4.87 -2.62
N THR A 49 -28.30 -5.01 -1.31
CA THR A 49 -27.48 -6.10 -0.77
C THR A 49 -28.01 -7.50 -1.12
N LYS A 50 -29.34 -7.65 -1.21
CA LYS A 50 -29.97 -8.95 -1.47
C LYS A 50 -29.97 -9.38 -2.94
N ALA A 51 -29.80 -8.42 -3.87
CA ALA A 51 -29.72 -8.72 -5.31
C ALA A 51 -28.35 -9.31 -5.70
N ASP A 52 -27.30 -9.02 -4.94
CA ASP A 52 -25.96 -9.59 -5.10
C ASP A 52 -25.86 -11.06 -4.62
N GLU A 53 -26.83 -11.53 -3.84
CA GLU A 53 -26.78 -12.85 -3.19
C GLU A 53 -27.39 -14.00 -4.02
N ASP A 54 -28.13 -13.73 -5.11
CA ASP A 54 -28.83 -14.76 -5.89
C ASP A 54 -27.97 -15.33 -7.05
N TRP A 55 -27.05 -16.21 -6.66
CA TRP A 55 -26.11 -16.97 -7.52
C TRP A 55 -26.75 -18.14 -8.31
N ASP A 56 -28.03 -18.47 -8.06
CA ASP A 56 -28.59 -19.78 -8.39
C ASP A 56 -29.10 -19.95 -9.84
N TYR A 57 -29.00 -18.94 -10.72
CA TYR A 57 -29.69 -18.96 -12.03
C TYR A 57 -28.84 -18.87 -13.32
N ASN A 58 -27.53 -19.13 -13.29
CA ASN A 58 -26.73 -19.13 -14.53
C ASN A 58 -26.20 -20.53 -14.95
N CYS A 59 -26.78 -21.03 -16.05
CA CYS A 59 -26.52 -22.30 -16.74
C CYS A 59 -25.22 -22.30 -17.59
N LEU A 60 -24.05 -22.18 -16.96
CA LEU A 60 -22.76 -22.22 -17.68
C LEU A 60 -21.77 -23.20 -17.04
N LYS A 61 -22.26 -24.39 -16.66
CA LYS A 61 -21.51 -25.33 -15.81
C LYS A 61 -20.49 -26.24 -16.52
N ASP A 62 -20.44 -26.31 -17.84
CA ASP A 62 -19.75 -27.44 -18.49
C ASP A 62 -18.64 -27.09 -19.50
N SER A 63 -17.97 -25.92 -19.42
CA SER A 63 -16.86 -25.62 -20.36
C SER A 63 -15.70 -24.71 -19.88
N PHE A 64 -15.44 -24.54 -18.57
CA PHE A 64 -14.46 -23.54 -18.10
C PHE A 64 -13.16 -24.09 -17.49
N ILE A 65 -12.05 -23.44 -17.85
CA ILE A 65 -10.81 -23.27 -17.05
C ILE A 65 -10.54 -21.76 -16.94
N GLU A 66 -10.21 -21.31 -15.71
CA GLU A 66 -9.48 -20.13 -15.21
C GLU A 66 -9.66 -18.68 -15.71
N THR A 67 -9.72 -17.81 -14.68
CA THR A 67 -9.29 -16.41 -14.51
C THR A 67 -9.91 -15.28 -15.34
N ALA A 68 -10.82 -14.54 -14.70
CA ALA A 68 -10.91 -13.08 -14.74
C ALA A 68 -11.66 -12.61 -13.46
N MET A 69 -11.06 -11.68 -12.71
CA MET A 69 -11.80 -10.89 -11.70
C MET A 69 -12.24 -9.60 -12.39
N GLU A 70 -13.50 -9.53 -12.80
CA GLU A 70 -14.17 -8.26 -13.09
C GLU A 70 -14.74 -7.75 -11.76
N ILE A 71 -14.17 -6.67 -11.23
CA ILE A 71 -14.79 -5.88 -10.17
C ILE A 71 -15.42 -4.68 -10.88
N GLU A 72 -16.75 -4.61 -10.88
CA GLU A 72 -17.46 -3.38 -11.23
C GLU A 72 -17.13 -2.30 -10.17
N VAL A 73 -16.40 -1.27 -10.59
CA VAL A 73 -16.19 -0.06 -9.78
C VAL A 73 -17.31 0.93 -10.16
N PRO A 74 -18.17 1.35 -9.22
CA PRO A 74 -19.24 2.29 -9.54
C PRO A 74 -18.67 3.67 -9.88
N SER A 75 -18.79 4.09 -11.14
CA SER A 75 -18.32 5.39 -11.66
C SER A 75 -19.22 6.57 -11.28
N GLY A 76 -20.46 6.30 -10.84
CA GLY A 76 -21.46 7.33 -10.56
C GLY A 76 -21.94 8.12 -11.79
N ASP A 77 -21.55 7.75 -13.01
CA ASP A 77 -21.94 8.43 -14.26
C ASP A 77 -22.29 7.40 -15.35
N THR A 78 -23.48 7.54 -15.95
CA THR A 78 -24.03 6.64 -16.96
C THR A 78 -23.35 6.74 -18.33
N ASN A 79 -22.44 7.70 -18.53
CA ASN A 79 -21.76 7.94 -19.81
C ASN A 79 -20.29 7.49 -19.87
N ILE A 80 -19.73 6.94 -18.79
CA ILE A 80 -18.33 6.52 -18.71
C ILE A 80 -18.26 4.99 -18.69
N GLN A 81 -17.61 4.38 -19.68
CA GLN A 81 -17.39 2.94 -19.67
C GLN A 81 -16.36 2.54 -18.60
N PRO A 82 -16.60 1.45 -17.84
CA PRO A 82 -15.70 0.98 -16.79
C PRO A 82 -14.36 0.49 -17.35
N GLU A 83 -13.27 0.75 -16.62
CA GLU A 83 -11.90 0.44 -17.03
C GLU A 83 -11.40 -0.86 -16.35
N ASN A 84 -10.67 -1.68 -17.11
CA ASN A 84 -10.20 -3.01 -16.72
C ASN A 84 -9.22 -2.97 -15.52
N PHE A 85 -9.06 -4.11 -14.84
CA PHE A 85 -7.93 -4.34 -13.92
C PHE A 85 -6.63 -3.90 -14.61
N LEU A 86 -6.00 -2.86 -14.08
CA LEU A 86 -4.85 -2.23 -14.71
C LEU A 86 -3.63 -3.13 -14.52
N ASP A 87 -3.08 -3.62 -15.63
CA ASP A 87 -1.71 -4.12 -15.67
C ASP A 87 -0.77 -3.02 -15.15
N PRO A 88 0.08 -3.28 -14.14
CA PRO A 88 1.00 -2.29 -13.61
C PRO A 88 1.84 -1.58 -14.67
N LEU A 89 2.23 -2.28 -15.74
CA LEU A 89 2.97 -1.66 -16.84
C LEU A 89 2.11 -0.70 -17.64
N SER A 90 0.83 -0.98 -17.81
CA SER A 90 -0.13 -0.09 -18.44
C SER A 90 -0.31 1.20 -17.61
N VAL A 91 -0.38 1.10 -16.28
CA VAL A 91 -0.39 2.27 -15.38
C VAL A 91 0.88 3.11 -15.56
N ILE A 92 2.04 2.46 -15.56
CA ILE A 92 3.33 3.14 -15.72
C ILE A 92 3.43 3.80 -17.10
N ARG A 93 3.00 3.12 -18.17
CA ARG A 93 2.93 3.71 -19.51
C ARG A 93 2.04 4.94 -19.54
N ALA A 94 0.83 4.84 -19.02
CA ALA A 94 -0.09 5.96 -18.94
C ALA A 94 0.55 7.15 -18.21
N ALA A 95 1.14 6.91 -17.03
CA ALA A 95 1.77 7.95 -16.23
C ALA A 95 2.91 8.69 -16.93
N PHE A 96 3.75 7.98 -17.70
CA PHE A 96 4.87 8.59 -18.46
C PHE A 96 4.44 9.23 -19.78
N THR A 97 3.25 8.90 -20.30
CA THR A 97 2.66 9.54 -21.48
C THR A 97 1.74 10.70 -21.15
N ASP A 98 1.25 10.78 -19.91
CA ASP A 98 0.32 11.81 -19.46
C ASP A 98 0.97 13.20 -19.42
N LYS A 99 0.16 14.24 -19.55
CA LYS A 99 0.63 15.63 -19.48
C LYS A 99 1.35 15.94 -18.17
N LEU A 100 0.97 15.31 -17.06
CA LEU A 100 1.61 15.46 -15.76
C LEU A 100 3.08 15.02 -15.79
N SER A 101 3.46 14.09 -16.68
CA SER A 101 4.85 13.65 -16.85
C SER A 101 5.81 14.76 -17.28
N SER A 102 5.31 15.87 -17.82
CA SER A 102 6.13 17.07 -18.07
C SER A 102 6.76 17.67 -16.81
N GLN A 103 6.25 17.31 -15.63
CA GLN A 103 6.81 17.69 -14.32
C GLN A 103 7.67 16.60 -13.68
N PHE A 104 7.94 15.49 -14.38
CA PHE A 104 8.80 14.42 -13.85
C PHE A 104 10.26 14.85 -13.91
N HIS A 105 10.97 14.59 -12.83
CA HIS A 105 12.42 14.65 -12.80
C HIS A 105 12.99 13.30 -13.24
N PHE A 106 13.53 13.25 -14.46
CA PHE A 106 14.22 12.06 -14.99
C PHE A 106 15.69 12.00 -14.57
N SER A 107 16.36 13.16 -14.51
CA SER A 107 17.72 13.31 -14.02
C SER A 107 17.71 13.78 -12.57
N PRO A 108 18.32 13.05 -11.64
CA PRO A 108 18.44 13.49 -10.25
C PRO A 108 19.54 14.54 -10.08
N PHE A 109 19.48 15.26 -8.97
CA PHE A 109 20.50 16.26 -8.62
C PHE A 109 20.64 16.39 -7.10
N PRO A 110 21.85 16.55 -6.56
CA PRO A 110 22.02 16.88 -5.15
C PRO A 110 21.63 18.34 -4.91
N LEU A 111 20.98 18.61 -3.79
CA LEU A 111 20.59 19.97 -3.39
C LEU A 111 21.38 20.39 -2.16
N PHE A 112 22.00 21.57 -2.20
CA PHE A 112 22.79 22.10 -1.09
C PHE A 112 22.23 23.43 -0.62
N GLN A 113 22.10 23.59 0.69
CA GLN A 113 21.78 24.85 1.34
C GLN A 113 23.06 25.46 1.92
N LYS A 114 23.33 26.71 1.58
CA LYS A 114 24.38 27.50 2.22
C LYS A 114 23.75 28.35 3.32
N THR A 115 24.26 28.21 4.54
CA THR A 115 23.88 29.10 5.64
C THR A 115 24.86 30.26 5.66
N GLU A 116 24.41 31.48 5.36
CA GLU A 116 25.23 32.67 5.58
C GLU A 116 25.22 33.01 7.07
N THR A 117 26.08 32.38 7.86
CA THR A 117 26.34 32.84 9.24
C THR A 117 27.36 33.97 9.23
N SER A 118 26.83 35.19 9.26
CA SER A 118 27.35 36.48 9.76
C SER A 118 28.88 36.64 9.97
N GLU A 119 29.48 37.51 9.13
CA GLU A 119 30.50 38.55 9.38
C GLU A 119 31.75 38.32 10.26
N VAL A 120 31.98 37.16 10.87
CA VAL A 120 33.27 36.89 11.54
C VAL A 120 34.06 35.90 10.72
N ALA A 121 34.77 36.44 9.72
CA ALA A 121 35.82 35.74 9.00
C ALA A 121 36.86 35.23 10.02
N SER A 122 36.75 33.97 10.38
CA SER A 122 37.83 33.20 10.99
C SER A 122 38.25 32.14 9.98
N ASP A 123 39.56 32.09 9.73
CA ASP A 123 40.25 31.36 8.67
C ASP A 123 40.15 29.83 8.81
N THR A 124 38.96 29.28 8.60
CA THR A 124 38.78 27.85 8.35
C THR A 124 37.92 27.65 7.11
N ASN A 125 38.52 27.11 6.04
CA ASN A 125 37.88 26.67 4.80
C ASN A 125 36.91 25.49 5.05
N THR A 126 35.88 25.67 5.87
CA THR A 126 34.73 24.76 5.89
C THR A 126 33.68 25.35 4.97
N ASN A 127 33.51 24.70 3.83
CA ASN A 127 32.44 24.99 2.89
C ASN A 127 31.14 24.58 3.60
N ASP A 128 30.48 25.50 4.32
CA ASP A 128 29.28 25.26 5.14
C ASP A 128 28.01 25.02 4.29
N ALA A 129 28.16 24.31 3.18
CA ALA A 129 27.07 23.84 2.36
C ALA A 129 26.54 22.51 2.92
N GLN A 130 25.33 22.52 3.46
CA GLN A 130 24.65 21.32 3.96
C GLN A 130 23.86 20.66 2.83
N HIS A 131 23.99 19.35 2.67
CA HIS A 131 23.16 18.60 1.73
C HIS A 131 21.72 18.53 2.27
N VAL A 132 20.74 18.87 1.44
CA VAL A 132 19.32 18.91 1.79
C VAL A 132 18.55 17.98 0.87
N GLN A 133 17.71 17.14 1.46
CA GLN A 133 16.82 16.24 0.73
C GLN A 133 15.38 16.72 0.93
N THR A 134 14.69 17.05 -0.16
CA THR A 134 13.31 17.54 -0.09
C THR A 134 12.31 16.60 -0.74
N ASP A 135 12.75 15.87 -1.77
CA ASP A 135 11.97 15.03 -2.65
C ASP A 135 12.81 13.80 -3.01
N LEU A 136 12.19 12.75 -3.56
CA LEU A 136 12.94 11.52 -3.80
C LEU A 136 14.03 11.70 -4.87
N TYR A 137 13.77 12.46 -5.95
CA TYR A 137 14.72 12.70 -7.03
C TYR A 137 15.96 13.52 -6.65
N ASN A 138 16.00 14.12 -5.45
CA ASN A 138 17.22 14.76 -4.91
C ASN A 138 17.85 13.99 -3.73
N SER A 139 17.33 12.80 -3.44
CA SER A 139 17.89 11.92 -2.41
C SER A 139 19.11 11.16 -2.92
N ASP A 140 20.00 10.81 -1.99
CA ASP A 140 21.17 9.95 -2.28
C ASP A 140 20.75 8.60 -2.85
N ALA A 141 19.60 8.08 -2.41
CA ALA A 141 19.04 6.82 -2.88
C ALA A 141 18.69 6.88 -4.38
N PHE A 142 18.03 7.95 -4.83
CA PHE A 142 17.66 8.09 -6.23
C PHE A 142 18.88 8.33 -7.12
N ILE A 143 19.83 9.17 -6.67
CA ILE A 143 21.08 9.40 -7.41
C ILE A 143 21.83 8.07 -7.61
N LYS A 144 21.98 7.28 -6.53
CA LYS A 144 22.65 5.98 -6.59
C LYS A 144 21.93 5.00 -7.52
N GLU A 145 20.60 4.94 -7.49
CA GLU A 145 19.85 4.05 -8.37
C GLU A 145 19.90 4.51 -9.82
N HIS A 146 19.87 5.82 -10.07
CA HIS A 146 20.05 6.38 -11.40
C HIS A 146 21.41 6.01 -11.99
N ASP A 147 22.49 6.12 -11.20
CA ASP A 147 23.84 5.69 -11.61
C ASP A 147 23.88 4.18 -11.90
N HIS A 148 23.25 3.37 -11.04
CA HIS A 148 23.16 1.92 -11.22
C HIS A 148 22.44 1.56 -12.54
N VAL A 149 21.31 2.21 -12.82
CA VAL A 149 20.52 2.00 -14.03
C VAL A 149 21.30 2.34 -15.31
N GLN A 150 22.23 3.29 -15.28
CA GLN A 150 23.09 3.56 -16.45
C GLN A 150 23.86 2.31 -16.91
N TRP A 151 24.27 1.45 -15.97
CA TRP A 151 25.00 0.20 -16.24
C TRP A 151 24.10 -1.04 -16.29
N ALA A 152 22.81 -0.90 -16.01
CA ALA A 152 21.86 -2.01 -16.01
C ALA A 152 21.75 -2.68 -17.39
N PRO A 153 21.52 -4.01 -17.44
CA PRO A 153 21.38 -4.72 -18.69
C PRO A 153 20.16 -4.23 -19.47
N THR A 154 20.22 -4.39 -20.79
CA THR A 154 19.10 -4.16 -21.70
C THR A 154 18.81 -5.47 -22.45
N ASP A 155 17.55 -5.69 -22.82
CA ASP A 155 17.14 -6.77 -23.71
C ASP A 155 17.57 -6.52 -25.17
N ASP A 156 17.82 -5.25 -25.51
CA ASP A 156 18.38 -4.76 -26.76
C ASP A 156 19.83 -4.30 -26.55
N LYS A 157 20.80 -5.04 -27.11
CA LYS A 157 22.25 -4.77 -26.96
C LYS A 157 22.70 -3.46 -27.62
N ASP A 158 21.94 -2.97 -28.60
CA ASP A 158 22.27 -1.76 -29.35
C ASP A 158 21.43 -0.56 -28.86
N CYS A 159 20.75 -0.69 -27.71
CA CYS A 159 19.91 0.36 -27.18
C CYS A 159 20.71 1.61 -26.80
N LYS A 160 20.46 2.72 -27.49
CA LYS A 160 21.06 4.05 -27.22
C LYS A 160 20.12 5.03 -26.55
N ARG A 161 18.95 4.57 -26.12
CA ARG A 161 17.93 5.41 -25.48
C ARG A 161 18.41 5.84 -24.10
N GLU A 162 17.98 7.03 -23.68
CA GLU A 162 18.22 7.50 -22.32
C GLU A 162 17.62 6.50 -21.32
N LYS A 163 18.40 6.12 -20.31
CA LYS A 163 17.94 5.23 -19.25
C LYS A 163 17.46 6.07 -18.08
N VAL A 164 16.19 5.92 -17.74
CA VAL A 164 15.48 6.73 -16.74
C VAL A 164 14.96 5.82 -15.63
N VAL A 165 15.01 6.30 -14.39
CA VAL A 165 14.41 5.59 -13.24
C VAL A 165 12.94 5.98 -13.13
N ALA A 166 12.04 5.00 -13.11
CA ALA A 166 10.69 5.16 -12.57
C ALA A 166 10.72 4.79 -11.08
N ALA A 167 10.68 5.81 -10.22
CA ALA A 167 10.69 5.59 -8.78
C ALA A 167 9.29 5.25 -8.28
N LEU A 168 9.01 3.96 -8.17
CA LEU A 168 7.73 3.43 -7.69
C LEU A 168 7.64 3.62 -6.17
N MET A 169 6.63 4.34 -5.75
CA MET A 169 6.24 4.48 -4.35
C MET A 169 4.85 3.86 -4.20
N CYS A 170 4.68 2.89 -3.31
CA CYS A 170 3.41 2.21 -3.09
C CYS A 170 2.81 2.57 -1.73
N TRP A 171 1.48 2.54 -1.66
CA TRP A 171 0.73 2.66 -0.41
C TRP A 171 -0.34 1.60 -0.34
N SER A 172 -0.60 1.09 0.86
CA SER A 172 -1.83 0.34 1.13
C SER A 172 -2.39 0.76 2.47
N ASP A 173 -3.67 1.10 2.49
CA ASP A 173 -4.40 1.47 3.69
C ASP A 173 -5.77 0.78 3.64
N ALA A 174 -6.13 0.09 4.72
CA ALA A 174 -7.36 -0.69 4.80
C ALA A 174 -8.58 0.23 4.83
N THR A 175 -9.30 0.35 3.71
CA THR A 175 -10.48 1.20 3.63
C THR A 175 -11.77 0.40 3.79
N GLN A 176 -12.73 0.96 4.55
CA GLN A 176 -14.11 0.47 4.53
C GLN A 176 -14.82 1.14 3.33
N LEU A 177 -15.40 0.35 2.42
CA LEU A 177 -16.03 0.89 1.21
C LEU A 177 -17.34 1.63 1.47
N ALA A 178 -17.99 1.37 2.60
CA ALA A 178 -19.25 2.00 2.93
C ALA A 178 -19.34 2.23 4.44
N ASN A 179 -19.81 3.41 4.84
CA ASN A 179 -20.12 3.75 6.24
C ASN A 179 -21.16 2.82 6.90
N PHE A 180 -21.84 1.99 6.10
CA PHE A 180 -22.89 1.07 6.54
C PHE A 180 -22.75 -0.37 6.00
N GLY A 181 -21.62 -0.72 5.37
CA GLY A 181 -21.36 -2.05 4.80
C GLY A 181 -20.28 -2.83 5.55
N THR A 182 -20.32 -4.17 5.49
CA THR A 182 -19.31 -5.06 6.09
C THR A 182 -18.14 -5.40 5.15
N ALA A 183 -18.23 -5.00 3.88
CA ALA A 183 -17.20 -5.24 2.87
C ALA A 183 -15.97 -4.35 3.12
N LYS A 184 -14.81 -5.01 3.24
CA LYS A 184 -13.50 -4.36 3.34
C LYS A 184 -12.70 -4.73 2.10
N LEU A 185 -12.07 -3.74 1.46
CA LEU A 185 -11.05 -3.94 0.42
C LEU A 185 -9.79 -3.20 0.87
N TRP A 186 -8.63 -3.72 0.49
CA TRP A 186 -7.36 -3.03 0.70
C TRP A 186 -6.90 -2.49 -0.65
N PRO A 187 -7.08 -1.19 -0.92
CA PRO A 187 -6.47 -0.57 -2.09
C PRO A 187 -4.95 -0.64 -2.02
N ILE A 188 -4.35 -0.81 -3.19
CA ILE A 188 -2.93 -0.58 -3.44
C ILE A 188 -2.86 0.64 -4.35
N TYR A 189 -2.22 1.69 -3.87
CA TYR A 189 -1.94 2.90 -4.64
C TYR A 189 -0.48 2.95 -5.06
N MET A 190 -0.21 3.66 -6.15
CA MET A 190 1.13 3.93 -6.65
C MET A 190 1.28 5.41 -6.99
N LEU A 191 2.37 6.03 -6.53
CA LEU A 191 2.85 7.33 -6.98
C LEU A 191 4.27 7.18 -7.54
N PHE A 192 4.69 8.18 -8.30
CA PHE A 192 6.04 8.28 -8.82
C PHE A 192 6.83 9.29 -8.02
N GLY A 193 7.94 8.86 -7.41
CA GLY A 193 8.89 9.74 -6.74
C GLY A 193 9.69 10.64 -7.70
N ASN A 194 9.43 10.53 -9.01
CA ASN A 194 9.85 11.48 -10.03
C ASN A 194 9.09 12.82 -9.93
N LEU A 195 7.94 12.86 -9.27
CA LEU A 195 7.17 14.07 -9.04
C LEU A 195 7.54 14.73 -7.71
N SER A 196 7.34 16.04 -7.63
CA SER A 196 7.43 16.74 -6.35
C SER A 196 6.34 16.29 -5.38
N LYS A 197 6.70 16.19 -4.10
CA LYS A 197 5.75 15.89 -3.02
C LYS A 197 4.55 16.85 -2.98
N TYR A 198 4.72 18.11 -3.41
CA TYR A 198 3.62 19.09 -3.44
C TYR A 198 2.57 18.75 -4.50
N ILE A 199 2.99 18.17 -5.62
CA ILE A 199 2.09 17.69 -6.67
C ILE A 199 1.40 16.42 -6.16
N CYS A 200 2.17 15.47 -5.61
CA CYS A 200 1.62 14.23 -5.05
C CYS A 200 0.61 14.49 -3.92
N ALA A 201 0.85 15.50 -3.09
CA ALA A 201 -0.05 15.88 -1.99
C ALA A 201 -1.26 16.71 -2.45
N SER A 202 -1.30 17.15 -3.72
CA SER A 202 -2.45 17.88 -4.25
C SER A 202 -3.57 16.91 -4.66
N PRO A 203 -4.76 16.97 -4.04
CA PRO A 203 -5.83 16.00 -4.28
C PRO A 203 -6.32 15.93 -5.74
N ASN A 204 -6.19 17.03 -6.47
CA ASN A 204 -6.69 17.16 -7.84
C ASN A 204 -5.58 17.06 -8.89
N SER A 205 -4.38 16.62 -8.51
CA SER A 205 -3.24 16.49 -9.44
C SER A 205 -3.37 15.32 -10.41
N GLY A 206 -4.16 14.29 -10.05
CA GLY A 206 -4.18 13.01 -10.77
C GLY A 206 -2.90 12.18 -10.59
N ALA A 207 -2.02 12.54 -9.64
CA ALA A 207 -0.74 11.85 -9.44
C ALA A 207 -0.91 10.43 -8.88
N VAL A 208 -1.92 10.21 -8.02
CA VAL A 208 -2.17 8.91 -7.36
C VAL A 208 -2.78 7.94 -8.36
N GLN A 209 -2.08 6.83 -8.62
CA GLN A 209 -2.57 5.74 -9.45
C GLN A 209 -3.15 4.63 -8.58
N HIS A 210 -4.29 4.08 -8.98
CA HIS A 210 -4.87 2.90 -8.35
C HIS A 210 -4.32 1.66 -9.04
N LEU A 211 -3.63 0.79 -8.29
CA LEU A 211 -3.00 -0.40 -8.84
C LEU A 211 -3.88 -1.63 -8.70
N ALA A 212 -4.44 -1.86 -7.52
CA ALA A 212 -5.29 -3.01 -7.26
C ALA A 212 -6.18 -2.79 -6.02
N TYR A 213 -7.18 -3.65 -5.85
CA TYR A 213 -7.95 -3.76 -4.62
C TYR A 213 -7.93 -5.21 -4.15
N ILE A 214 -7.33 -5.47 -2.99
CA ILE A 214 -7.25 -6.82 -2.42
C ILE A 214 -8.58 -7.11 -1.70
N PRO A 215 -9.30 -8.20 -2.06
CA PRO A 215 -10.53 -8.57 -1.39
C PRO A 215 -10.29 -9.18 -0.01
N THR A 216 -11.35 -9.20 0.81
CA THR A 216 -11.40 -10.13 1.94
C THR A 216 -11.65 -11.55 1.45
N ILE A 217 -11.16 -12.55 2.20
CA ILE A 217 -11.59 -13.94 1.96
C ILE A 217 -13.10 -14.04 2.21
N PRO A 218 -13.91 -14.37 1.20
CA PRO A 218 -15.36 -14.50 1.33
C PRO A 218 -15.74 -15.63 2.29
N ASP A 219 -16.88 -15.49 2.97
CA ASP A 219 -17.37 -16.50 3.92
C ASP A 219 -17.67 -17.85 3.25
N SER A 220 -18.04 -17.85 1.96
CA SER A 220 -18.18 -19.06 1.15
C SER A 220 -16.87 -19.86 1.08
N ILE A 221 -15.74 -19.18 0.83
CA ILE A 221 -14.41 -19.81 0.82
C ILE A 221 -14.06 -20.33 2.22
N LYS A 222 -14.33 -19.55 3.28
CA LYS A 222 -14.10 -20.00 4.67
C LYS A 222 -14.90 -21.27 4.98
N HIS A 223 -16.14 -21.35 4.50
CA HIS A 223 -16.99 -22.52 4.64
C HIS A 223 -16.45 -23.72 3.88
N GLU A 224 -16.00 -23.57 2.63
CA GLU A 224 -15.37 -24.68 1.90
C GLU A 224 -14.09 -25.17 2.58
N ILE A 225 -13.24 -24.26 3.07
CA ILE A 225 -12.05 -24.62 3.86
C ILE A 225 -12.45 -25.43 5.11
N SER A 226 -13.54 -25.04 5.77
CA SER A 226 -14.03 -25.75 6.96
C SER A 226 -14.45 -27.19 6.70
N LYS A 227 -14.90 -27.51 5.47
CA LYS A 227 -15.36 -28.86 5.10
C LYS A 227 -14.20 -29.83 4.92
N PHE A 228 -13.15 -29.42 4.21
CA PHE A 228 -12.04 -30.31 3.89
C PHE A 228 -10.93 -30.29 4.94
N ASN A 229 -10.77 -29.20 5.70
CA ASN A 229 -9.72 -29.11 6.70
C ASN A 229 -10.10 -29.85 8.00
N VAL A 230 -9.51 -31.03 8.19
CA VAL A 230 -9.75 -31.92 9.35
C VAL A 230 -9.53 -31.20 10.69
N ASN A 231 -8.63 -30.21 10.74
CA ASN A 231 -8.27 -29.50 11.97
C ASN A 231 -9.00 -28.16 12.16
N TRP A 232 -9.96 -27.82 11.29
CA TRP A 232 -10.63 -26.52 11.26
C TRP A 232 -11.14 -26.06 12.63
N LYS A 233 -11.82 -26.94 13.39
CA LYS A 233 -12.38 -26.60 14.71
C LYS A 233 -11.36 -26.08 15.71
N THR A 234 -10.10 -26.52 15.58
CA THR A 234 -9.01 -26.15 16.51
C THR A 234 -8.08 -25.08 15.95
N GLN A 235 -7.98 -24.96 14.61
CA GLN A 235 -6.94 -24.16 13.94
C GLN A 235 -7.50 -23.12 12.96
N SER A 236 -8.81 -22.92 12.87
CA SER A 236 -9.45 -22.00 11.91
C SER A 236 -8.81 -20.60 11.92
N LYS A 237 -8.48 -20.06 13.09
CA LYS A 237 -7.82 -18.75 13.21
C LYS A 237 -6.45 -18.71 12.53
N ASP A 238 -5.62 -19.73 12.76
CA ASP A 238 -4.27 -19.80 12.18
C ASP A 238 -4.33 -20.06 10.67
N ILE A 239 -5.25 -20.92 10.23
CA ILE A 239 -5.49 -21.20 8.82
C ILE A 239 -5.95 -19.93 8.09
N LEU A 240 -6.96 -19.23 8.62
CA LEU A 240 -7.45 -17.99 8.01
C LEU A 240 -6.38 -16.90 8.01
N ALA A 241 -5.59 -16.78 9.07
CA ALA A 241 -4.50 -15.82 9.13
C ALA A 241 -3.41 -16.16 8.08
N HIS A 242 -3.13 -17.45 7.86
CA HIS A 242 -2.22 -17.90 6.80
C HIS A 242 -2.80 -17.58 5.41
N CYS A 243 -4.05 -17.94 5.15
CA CYS A 243 -4.72 -17.66 3.87
C CYS A 243 -4.78 -16.16 3.55
N ASN A 244 -5.01 -15.28 4.53
CA ASN A 244 -5.00 -13.83 4.29
C ASN A 244 -3.61 -13.32 3.88
N ARG A 245 -2.54 -13.87 4.48
CA ARG A 245 -1.16 -13.58 4.06
C ARG A 245 -0.92 -14.07 2.63
N GLU A 246 -1.30 -15.31 2.34
CA GLU A 246 -1.19 -15.87 1.00
C GLU A 246 -1.95 -15.03 -0.03
N LEU A 247 -3.19 -14.62 0.25
CA LEU A 247 -3.99 -13.78 -0.64
C LEU A 247 -3.28 -12.47 -0.99
N TYR A 248 -2.71 -11.80 0.02
CA TYR A 248 -1.96 -10.56 -0.18
C TYR A 248 -0.78 -10.76 -1.14
N HIS A 249 -0.02 -11.85 -0.97
CA HIS A 249 1.12 -12.18 -1.84
C HIS A 249 0.71 -12.78 -3.19
N VAL A 250 -0.47 -13.43 -3.29
CA VAL A 250 -1.06 -13.84 -4.58
C VAL A 250 -1.34 -12.62 -5.44
N VAL A 251 -1.97 -11.59 -4.89
CA VAL A 251 -2.26 -10.35 -5.63
C VAL A 251 -0.95 -9.71 -6.10
N TRP A 252 0.05 -9.60 -5.23
CA TRP A 252 1.36 -9.09 -5.65
C TRP A 252 2.06 -9.95 -6.69
N ARG A 253 1.96 -11.29 -6.64
CA ARG A 253 2.48 -12.17 -7.69
C ARG A 253 1.78 -11.95 -9.03
N PHE A 254 0.49 -11.65 -9.01
CA PHE A 254 -0.27 -11.31 -10.22
C PHE A 254 0.16 -9.96 -10.80
N LEU A 255 0.38 -8.95 -9.95
CA LEU A 255 0.89 -7.64 -10.38
C LEU A 255 2.35 -7.72 -10.87
N LEU A 256 3.18 -8.55 -10.23
CA LEU A 256 4.56 -8.79 -10.62
C LEU A 256 4.65 -9.91 -11.66
N ASP A 257 3.87 -9.82 -12.73
CA ASP A 257 3.83 -10.81 -13.80
C ASP A 257 5.17 -10.90 -14.58
N ASN A 258 5.23 -11.75 -15.60
CA ASN A 258 6.49 -11.97 -16.32
C ASN A 258 6.93 -10.73 -17.11
N ASP A 259 5.97 -9.94 -17.59
CA ASP A 259 6.26 -8.72 -18.34
C ASP A 259 6.78 -7.63 -17.40
N PHE A 260 6.19 -7.50 -16.21
CA PHE A 260 6.68 -6.60 -15.16
C PHE A 260 8.10 -6.97 -14.74
N VAL A 261 8.38 -8.26 -14.49
CA VAL A 261 9.73 -8.72 -14.12
C VAL A 261 10.72 -8.46 -15.25
N HIS A 262 10.32 -8.62 -16.51
CA HIS A 262 11.15 -8.28 -17.67
C HIS A 262 11.45 -6.77 -17.72
N ALA A 263 10.43 -5.92 -17.55
CA ALA A 263 10.57 -4.47 -17.50
C ALA A 263 11.39 -3.99 -16.30
N TYR A 264 11.27 -4.64 -15.14
CA TYR A 264 12.08 -4.38 -13.95
C TYR A 264 13.56 -4.63 -14.23
N LYS A 265 13.88 -5.75 -14.89
CA LYS A 265 15.27 -6.16 -15.15
C LYS A 265 15.93 -5.41 -16.31
N TYR A 266 15.21 -5.21 -17.41
CA TYR A 266 15.78 -4.70 -18.66
C TYR A 266 15.32 -3.30 -19.02
N GLY A 267 14.41 -2.73 -18.23
CA GLY A 267 13.72 -1.49 -18.56
C GLY A 267 12.67 -1.69 -19.66
N ILE A 268 11.71 -0.78 -19.70
CA ILE A 268 10.63 -0.73 -20.69
C ILE A 268 10.80 0.50 -21.57
N VAL A 269 10.67 0.36 -22.88
CA VAL A 269 10.73 1.51 -23.79
C VAL A 269 9.36 2.18 -23.83
N ILE A 270 9.35 3.48 -23.53
CA ILE A 270 8.14 4.32 -23.56
C ILE A 270 8.49 5.60 -24.30
N LYS A 271 7.59 6.01 -25.19
CA LYS A 271 7.62 7.35 -25.77
C LYS A 271 6.94 8.30 -24.79
N CYS A 272 7.73 9.14 -24.12
CA CYS A 272 7.24 10.07 -23.11
C CYS A 272 6.36 11.17 -23.73
N PHE A 273 5.70 11.97 -22.88
CA PHE A 273 4.83 13.07 -23.30
C PHE A 273 5.51 14.07 -24.27
N ASP A 274 6.81 14.30 -24.09
CA ASP A 274 7.65 15.15 -24.96
C ASP A 274 8.02 14.49 -26.31
N SER A 275 7.47 13.32 -26.61
CA SER A 275 7.76 12.49 -27.78
C SER A 275 9.16 11.88 -27.84
N ILE A 276 9.94 11.95 -26.77
CA ILE A 276 11.26 11.30 -26.67
C ILE A 276 11.07 9.85 -26.20
N GLU A 277 11.78 8.91 -26.83
CA GLU A 277 11.81 7.52 -26.38
C GLU A 277 12.86 7.32 -25.30
N CYS A 278 12.41 7.02 -24.09
CA CYS A 278 13.27 6.67 -22.97
C CYS A 278 13.10 5.18 -22.63
N ARG A 279 14.17 4.58 -22.11
CA ARG A 279 14.11 3.25 -21.50
C ARG A 279 13.99 3.42 -20.01
N ILE A 280 12.84 3.07 -19.46
CA ILE A 280 12.46 3.33 -18.09
C ILE A 280 12.65 2.07 -17.26
N TYR A 281 13.42 2.16 -16.19
CA TYR A 281 13.69 1.08 -15.25
C TYR A 281 12.81 1.24 -14.00
N LEU A 282 12.09 0.18 -13.67
CA LEU A 282 11.13 0.19 -12.56
C LEU A 282 11.87 -0.06 -11.25
N CYS A 283 11.82 0.90 -10.32
CA CYS A 283 12.56 0.81 -9.07
C CYS A 283 11.62 1.07 -7.89
N PHE A 284 11.43 0.08 -7.01
CA PHE A 284 10.68 0.28 -5.78
C PHE A 284 11.53 1.04 -4.76
N PHE A 285 11.10 2.25 -4.40
CA PHE A 285 11.79 3.05 -3.38
C PHE A 285 11.12 2.96 -2.02
N THR A 286 9.80 3.09 -2.00
CA THR A 286 9.04 3.13 -0.74
C THR A 286 7.76 2.34 -0.86
N TYR A 287 7.37 1.72 0.24
CA TYR A 287 6.05 1.17 0.45
C TYR A 287 5.60 1.60 1.84
N SER A 288 4.60 2.49 1.88
CA SER A 288 4.01 2.95 3.14
C SER A 288 2.73 2.19 3.44
N ALA A 289 2.61 1.72 4.67
CA ALA A 289 1.41 1.10 5.20
C ALA A 289 1.49 1.17 6.73
N ASP A 290 0.37 0.96 7.42
CA ASP A 290 0.40 0.80 8.86
C ASP A 290 0.98 -0.58 9.27
N TYR A 291 1.20 -0.77 10.57
CA TYR A 291 2.02 -1.87 11.07
C TYR A 291 1.49 -3.29 10.72
N PRO A 292 0.20 -3.63 10.91
CA PRO A 292 -0.36 -4.92 10.50
C PRO A 292 -0.15 -5.20 9.00
N GLU A 293 -0.29 -4.21 8.14
CA GLU A 293 -0.12 -4.29 6.69
C GLU A 293 1.37 -4.45 6.34
N LYS A 294 2.27 -3.72 7.01
CA LYS A 294 3.72 -3.95 6.92
C LYS A 294 4.12 -5.36 7.32
N VAL A 295 3.47 -5.92 8.34
CA VAL A 295 3.71 -7.29 8.80
C VAL A 295 3.32 -8.30 7.70
N LEU A 296 2.22 -8.05 6.96
CA LEU A 296 1.84 -8.85 5.80
C LEU A 296 2.87 -8.73 4.67
N LEU A 297 3.25 -7.50 4.31
CA LEU A 297 4.24 -7.21 3.27
C LEU A 297 5.61 -7.81 3.56
N ALA A 298 6.10 -7.66 4.80
CA ALA A 298 7.39 -8.19 5.24
C ALA A 298 7.37 -9.70 5.54
N THR A 299 6.20 -10.36 5.47
CA THR A 299 6.02 -11.78 5.81
C THR A 299 6.56 -12.13 7.21
N ILE A 300 6.20 -11.30 8.19
CA ILE A 300 6.54 -11.52 9.59
C ILE A 300 5.28 -11.74 10.45
N ARG A 301 5.49 -12.08 11.72
CA ARG A 301 4.45 -12.28 12.72
C ARG A 301 4.13 -10.96 13.38
N ASP A 302 2.83 -10.68 13.47
CA ASP A 302 2.33 -9.56 14.24
C ASP A 302 2.81 -9.66 15.69
N LEU A 303 3.40 -8.55 16.17
CA LEU A 303 4.04 -8.40 17.47
C LEU A 303 4.90 -9.60 17.94
N GLY A 304 5.58 -10.28 17.01
CA GLY A 304 6.39 -11.48 17.26
C GLY A 304 7.68 -11.23 18.07
N SER A 305 8.55 -12.25 18.13
CA SER A 305 9.83 -12.20 18.85
C SER A 305 10.72 -11.03 18.41
N CYS A 306 10.79 -10.80 17.10
CA CYS A 306 11.40 -9.63 16.45
C CYS A 306 10.32 -8.91 15.61
N PRO A 307 9.64 -7.88 16.14
CA PRO A 307 8.47 -7.27 15.49
C PRO A 307 8.83 -6.29 14.37
N CYS A 308 10.07 -5.81 14.29
CA CYS A 308 10.47 -4.86 13.27
C CYS A 308 10.58 -5.54 11.87
N PRO A 309 9.99 -4.96 10.81
CA PRO A 309 10.17 -5.44 9.44
C PRO A 309 11.57 -5.16 8.89
N CYS A 310 12.27 -4.14 9.39
CA CYS A 310 13.60 -3.74 8.89
C CYS A 310 14.76 -4.46 9.59
N CYS A 311 14.63 -4.79 10.89
CA CYS A 311 15.72 -5.35 11.69
C CYS A 311 15.28 -6.57 12.52
N LEU A 312 16.25 -7.24 13.15
CA LEU A 312 16.05 -8.39 14.02
C LEU A 312 16.08 -8.02 15.52
N CYS A 313 15.71 -6.78 15.87
CA CYS A 313 15.66 -6.35 17.27
C CYS A 313 14.59 -7.16 18.03
N PRO A 314 14.96 -7.90 19.10
CA PRO A 314 14.01 -8.63 19.92
C PRO A 314 13.04 -7.69 20.64
N LYS A 315 11.78 -8.12 20.75
CA LYS A 315 10.70 -7.40 21.45
C LYS A 315 11.06 -7.03 22.90
N SER A 316 11.82 -7.91 23.56
CA SER A 316 12.27 -7.71 24.94
C SER A 316 13.32 -6.60 25.11
N LEU A 317 13.81 -6.02 24.02
CA LEU A 317 14.80 -4.94 24.01
C LEU A 317 14.23 -3.62 23.48
N LEU A 318 12.93 -3.55 23.15
CA LEU A 318 12.31 -2.34 22.61
C LEU A 318 12.29 -1.18 23.62
N ASP A 319 12.32 -1.48 24.92
CA ASP A 319 12.49 -0.51 26.01
C ASP A 319 13.83 0.24 25.95
N ARG A 320 14.77 -0.25 25.14
CA ARG A 320 16.12 0.30 24.97
C ARG A 320 16.29 1.09 23.68
N MET A 321 15.19 1.39 22.99
CA MET A 321 15.19 2.15 21.74
C MET A 321 15.95 3.47 21.89
N GLY A 322 16.79 3.80 20.91
CA GLY A 322 17.61 5.02 20.92
C GLY A 322 18.92 4.93 21.71
N LEU A 323 19.17 3.84 22.45
CA LEU A 323 20.50 3.60 23.04
C LEU A 323 21.51 3.17 21.97
N ARG A 324 22.80 3.43 22.19
CA ARG A 324 23.88 3.02 21.26
C ARG A 324 23.84 1.52 20.91
N ARG A 325 23.42 0.67 21.84
CA ARG A 325 23.25 -0.77 21.59
C ARG A 325 22.09 -1.08 20.65
N ASP A 326 21.01 -0.29 20.70
CA ASP A 326 19.87 -0.41 19.79
C ASP A 326 20.25 0.06 18.39
N ILE A 327 20.97 1.18 18.25
CA ILE A 327 21.51 1.65 16.96
C ILE A 327 22.32 0.53 16.26
N ASN A 328 23.23 -0.12 16.99
CA ASN A 328 24.01 -1.26 16.45
C ASN A 328 23.14 -2.49 16.08
N LEU A 329 21.97 -2.65 16.70
CA LEU A 329 21.02 -3.73 16.35
C LEU A 329 20.20 -3.36 15.12
N GLN A 330 19.85 -2.08 14.95
CA GLN A 330 19.15 -1.59 13.76
C GLN A 330 19.99 -1.72 12.49
N GLU A 331 21.33 -1.60 12.60
CA GLU A 331 22.26 -1.89 11.51
C GLU A 331 22.21 -3.36 11.02
N LYS A 332 21.69 -4.29 11.83
CA LYS A 332 21.46 -5.67 11.42
C LYS A 332 20.15 -5.76 10.63
N ILE A 333 20.25 -5.37 9.35
CA ILE A 333 19.15 -5.43 8.41
C ILE A 333 18.64 -6.88 8.31
N ARG A 334 17.32 -7.05 8.40
CA ARG A 334 16.63 -8.31 8.24
C ARG A 334 16.87 -8.85 6.83
N LYS A 335 17.25 -10.12 6.74
CA LYS A 335 17.31 -10.87 5.48
C LYS A 335 16.15 -11.85 5.41
N TYR A 336 15.58 -12.02 4.22
CA TYR A 336 14.54 -13.01 3.98
C TYR A 336 15.13 -14.42 4.01
N LEU A 337 14.44 -15.36 4.68
CA LEU A 337 14.92 -16.73 4.91
C LEU A 337 14.31 -17.69 3.88
N PHE A 338 14.64 -17.51 2.60
CA PHE A 338 13.98 -18.20 1.49
C PHE A 338 13.92 -19.73 1.68
N ASP A 339 15.06 -20.37 1.89
CA ASP A 339 15.13 -21.85 2.03
C ASP A 339 14.29 -22.37 3.20
N LYS A 340 14.29 -21.63 4.32
CA LYS A 340 13.51 -21.99 5.50
C LYS A 340 12.01 -21.83 5.26
N VAL A 341 11.61 -20.76 4.58
CA VAL A 341 10.19 -20.54 4.26
C VAL A 341 9.70 -21.59 3.26
N LYS A 342 10.51 -21.91 2.24
CA LYS A 342 10.20 -22.96 1.27
C LYS A 342 10.01 -24.32 1.95
N LEU A 343 10.95 -24.72 2.81
CA LEU A 343 10.84 -25.96 3.58
C LEU A 343 9.59 -25.98 4.48
N ALA A 344 9.27 -24.85 5.12
CA ALA A 344 8.05 -24.74 5.92
C ALA A 344 6.77 -24.91 5.08
N GLN A 345 6.74 -24.36 3.86
CA GLN A 345 5.63 -24.55 2.94
C GLN A 345 5.50 -26.00 2.48
N GLU A 346 6.60 -26.66 2.12
CA GLU A 346 6.61 -28.10 1.78
C GLU A 346 6.02 -28.95 2.92
N TRP A 347 6.44 -28.72 4.17
CA TRP A 347 5.87 -29.42 5.33
C TRP A 347 4.38 -29.16 5.53
N ILE A 348 3.90 -27.93 5.32
CA ILE A 348 2.50 -27.57 5.51
C ILE A 348 1.62 -28.17 4.41
N TYR A 349 1.99 -27.99 3.14
CA TYR A 349 1.15 -28.32 2.00
C TYR A 349 1.29 -29.76 1.52
N GLU A 350 2.48 -30.35 1.62
CA GLU A 350 2.75 -31.72 1.13
C GLU A 350 2.68 -32.74 2.27
N GLU A 351 3.22 -32.41 3.45
CA GLU A 351 3.27 -33.33 4.59
C GLU A 351 2.15 -33.09 5.63
N GLY A 352 1.34 -32.04 5.48
CA GLY A 352 0.19 -31.77 6.33
C GLY A 352 0.53 -31.27 7.75
N TYR A 353 1.70 -30.66 7.94
CA TYR A 353 2.11 -30.10 9.24
C TYR A 353 1.22 -28.92 9.63
N LYS A 354 1.05 -28.73 10.95
CA LYS A 354 0.31 -27.60 11.50
C LYS A 354 1.10 -26.30 11.28
N ILE A 355 0.44 -25.24 10.82
CA ILE A 355 1.07 -23.92 10.57
C ILE A 355 1.79 -23.36 11.82
N ARG A 356 1.21 -23.55 13.01
CA ARG A 356 1.83 -23.21 14.31
C ARG A 356 2.36 -24.43 15.08
N GLY A 357 2.71 -25.50 14.37
CA GLY A 357 3.29 -26.69 14.97
C GLY A 357 4.75 -26.46 15.39
N ASP A 358 5.23 -27.27 16.34
CA ASP A 358 6.57 -27.11 16.93
C ASP A 358 7.69 -27.11 15.88
N ALA A 359 7.56 -27.91 14.81
CA ALA A 359 8.53 -27.95 13.72
C ALA A 359 8.63 -26.61 12.95
N ILE A 360 7.49 -26.01 12.61
CA ILE A 360 7.44 -24.71 11.91
C ILE A 360 7.89 -23.58 12.84
N GLU A 361 7.49 -23.63 14.11
CA GLU A 361 7.91 -22.69 15.13
C GLU A 361 9.43 -22.72 15.34
N TYR A 362 10.04 -23.90 15.43
CA TYR A 362 11.49 -24.04 15.55
C TYR A 362 12.24 -23.38 14.39
N LEU A 363 11.67 -23.43 13.18
CA LEU A 363 12.31 -22.91 11.98
C LEU A 363 12.23 -21.38 11.85
N LEU A 364 11.08 -20.79 12.19
CA LEU A 364 10.73 -19.41 11.81
C LEU A 364 10.44 -18.46 12.98
N LYS A 365 10.16 -18.95 14.19
CA LYS A 365 9.69 -18.12 15.32
C LYS A 365 10.75 -17.13 15.82
N GLU A 366 12.01 -17.53 15.83
CA GLU A 366 13.12 -16.72 16.36
C GLU A 366 13.17 -15.35 15.68
N THR A 367 13.04 -15.34 14.35
CA THR A 367 13.03 -14.12 13.54
C THR A 367 11.64 -13.55 13.33
N SER A 368 10.59 -14.08 13.96
CA SER A 368 9.19 -13.77 13.64
C SER A 368 8.80 -14.04 12.18
N SER A 369 9.49 -14.89 11.43
CA SER A 369 9.11 -15.18 10.06
C SER A 369 7.81 -16.01 10.03
N VAL A 370 7.06 -15.91 8.92
CA VAL A 370 5.86 -16.72 8.66
C VAL A 370 6.10 -17.63 7.45
N PRO A 371 5.39 -18.76 7.34
CA PRO A 371 5.58 -19.72 6.24
C PRO A 371 4.87 -19.26 4.95
N THR A 372 5.02 -17.99 4.57
CA THR A 372 4.45 -17.40 3.34
C THR A 372 5.58 -16.93 2.43
N MET A 373 5.54 -17.39 1.18
CA MET A 373 6.48 -16.93 0.17
C MET A 373 6.24 -15.45 -0.14
N ASN A 374 7.29 -14.65 -0.07
CA ASN A 374 7.19 -13.23 -0.33
C ASN A 374 7.23 -12.97 -1.84
N ALA A 375 6.16 -12.38 -2.40
CA ALA A 375 6.02 -12.15 -3.83
C ALA A 375 7.16 -11.32 -4.42
N PHE A 376 7.63 -10.29 -3.72
CA PHE A 376 8.72 -9.44 -4.21
C PHE A 376 10.04 -10.21 -4.27
N ILE A 377 10.37 -10.98 -3.23
CA ILE A 377 11.60 -11.79 -3.21
C ILE A 377 11.55 -12.89 -4.27
N GLU A 378 10.41 -13.55 -4.41
CA GLU A 378 10.21 -14.63 -5.37
C GLU A 378 10.33 -14.14 -6.82
N ARG A 379 9.72 -12.99 -7.15
CA ARG A 379 9.61 -12.48 -8.52
C ARG A 379 10.77 -11.58 -8.93
N LEU A 380 11.27 -10.74 -8.01
CA LEU A 380 12.33 -9.76 -8.29
C LEU A 380 13.71 -10.21 -7.81
N GLY A 381 13.78 -11.27 -7.00
CA GLY A 381 15.02 -11.88 -6.53
C GLY A 381 15.42 -11.49 -5.11
N SER A 382 16.35 -12.26 -4.54
CA SER A 382 16.80 -12.13 -3.15
C SER A 382 17.67 -10.92 -2.85
N GLU A 383 18.06 -10.16 -3.88
CA GLU A 383 18.84 -8.92 -3.72
C GLU A 383 17.97 -7.77 -3.20
N LEU A 384 16.66 -7.81 -3.46
CA LEU A 384 15.72 -6.82 -2.95
C LEU A 384 15.54 -7.00 -1.43
N ASN A 385 15.77 -5.91 -0.68
CA ASN A 385 15.44 -5.89 0.75
C ASN A 385 14.05 -5.29 0.98
N VAL A 386 13.05 -6.14 1.18
CA VAL A 386 11.67 -5.71 1.47
C VAL A 386 11.59 -4.79 2.70
N GLY A 387 12.40 -5.05 3.73
CA GLY A 387 12.44 -4.21 4.93
C GLY A 387 12.94 -2.79 4.66
N CYS A 388 13.85 -2.58 3.72
CA CYS A 388 14.34 -1.25 3.34
C CYS A 388 13.31 -0.43 2.53
N MET A 389 12.41 -1.11 1.82
CA MET A 389 11.32 -0.45 1.09
C MET A 389 10.22 0.03 2.04
N LEU A 390 10.01 -0.63 3.18
CA LEU A 390 8.92 -0.31 4.10
C LEU A 390 9.21 0.96 4.92
N VAL A 391 8.46 2.03 4.66
CA VAL A 391 8.63 3.33 5.32
C VAL A 391 7.56 3.57 6.38
N VAL A 392 7.89 4.36 7.42
CA VAL A 392 6.97 4.72 8.51
C VAL A 392 5.79 5.50 7.95
N ASP A 393 4.57 5.07 8.27
CA ASP A 393 3.38 5.87 8.01
C ASP A 393 3.22 6.81 9.20
N PHE A 394 3.68 8.06 9.04
CA PHE A 394 3.71 9.01 10.14
C PHE A 394 2.29 9.32 10.66
N MET A 395 1.29 9.35 9.77
CA MET A 395 -0.08 9.67 10.15
C MET A 395 -0.68 8.54 11.00
N HIS A 396 -0.62 7.30 10.52
CA HIS A 396 -1.24 6.17 11.21
C HIS A 396 -0.41 5.66 12.40
N GLU A 397 0.92 5.57 12.27
CA GLU A 397 1.78 4.99 13.31
C GLU A 397 2.12 6.00 14.41
N PHE A 398 2.31 7.28 14.06
CA PHE A 398 2.67 8.31 15.04
C PHE A 398 1.50 9.20 15.43
N GLU A 399 0.93 9.98 14.51
CA GLU A 399 -0.04 11.04 14.85
C GLU A 399 -1.33 10.47 15.46
N LEU A 400 -1.99 9.54 14.76
CA LEU A 400 -3.26 8.95 15.19
C LEU A 400 -3.06 7.86 16.26
N GLY A 401 -1.94 7.14 16.20
CA GLY A 401 -1.59 6.06 17.11
C GLY A 401 -0.93 6.54 18.40
N VAL A 402 0.39 6.72 18.34
CA VAL A 402 1.25 6.88 19.53
C VAL A 402 1.15 8.28 20.15
N PHE A 403 1.24 9.33 19.34
CA PHE A 403 1.25 10.71 19.82
C PHE A 403 -0.05 11.05 20.54
N LYS A 404 -1.20 10.67 19.98
CA LYS A 404 -2.50 10.87 20.63
C LYS A 404 -2.56 10.22 22.02
N ALA A 405 -2.09 8.97 22.15
CA ALA A 405 -2.07 8.26 23.42
C ALA A 405 -1.09 8.90 24.42
N LEU A 406 0.11 9.26 23.98
CA LEU A 406 1.11 9.95 24.79
C LEU A 406 0.59 11.32 25.26
N PHE A 407 0.04 12.12 24.35
CA PHE A 407 -0.50 13.43 24.65
C PHE A 407 -1.66 13.34 25.65
N ALA A 408 -2.59 12.39 25.46
CA ALA A 408 -3.66 12.14 26.42
C ALA A 408 -3.10 11.76 27.81
N HIS A 409 -2.06 10.94 27.87
CA HIS A 409 -1.39 10.59 29.12
C HIS A 409 -0.72 11.81 29.77
N LEU A 410 -0.03 12.65 29.00
CA LEU A 410 0.59 13.88 29.48
C LEU A 410 -0.47 14.86 30.04
N ILE A 411 -1.63 15.00 29.38
CA ILE A 411 -2.76 15.78 29.90
C ILE A 411 -3.23 15.23 31.25
N GLN A 412 -3.36 13.90 31.40
CA GLN A 412 -3.75 13.29 32.67
C GLN A 412 -2.72 13.56 33.78
N VAL A 413 -1.42 13.54 33.46
CA VAL A 413 -0.36 13.90 34.40
C VAL A 413 -0.46 15.37 34.83
N LEU A 414 -0.66 16.29 33.89
CA LEU A 414 -0.86 17.71 34.19
C LEU A 414 -2.09 17.93 35.07
N TYR A 415 -3.22 17.32 34.72
CA TYR A 415 -4.46 17.43 35.47
C TYR A 415 -4.34 16.88 36.90
N ALA A 416 -3.59 15.79 37.09
CA ALA A 416 -3.33 15.21 38.40
C ALA A 416 -2.41 16.08 39.28
N GLN A 417 -1.51 16.85 38.67
CA GLN A 417 -0.64 17.80 39.39
C GLN A 417 -1.42 19.08 39.75
N ASP A 418 -2.01 19.75 38.76
CA ASP A 418 -2.87 20.91 38.95
C ASP A 418 -3.76 21.10 37.70
N PRO A 419 -5.10 21.02 37.82
CA PRO A 419 -6.02 21.23 36.71
C PRO A 419 -5.82 22.54 35.93
N ARG A 420 -5.22 23.57 36.54
CA ARG A 420 -4.93 24.85 35.88
C ARG A 420 -3.82 24.77 34.84
N LEU A 421 -2.91 23.79 34.94
CA LEU A 421 -1.83 23.59 33.96
C LEU A 421 -2.37 23.17 32.59
N VAL A 422 -3.52 22.50 32.54
CA VAL A 422 -4.19 22.18 31.27
C VAL A 422 -4.71 23.45 30.60
N GLN A 423 -5.23 24.40 31.38
CA GLN A 423 -5.67 25.71 30.86
C GLN A 423 -4.49 26.55 30.35
N GLU A 424 -3.32 26.45 30.98
CA GLU A 424 -2.11 27.12 30.49
C GLU A 424 -1.64 26.52 29.17
N LEU A 425 -1.67 25.19 29.03
CA LEU A 425 -1.35 24.50 27.78
C LEU A 425 -2.30 24.88 26.64
N ASP A 426 -3.61 24.99 26.91
CA ASP A 426 -4.60 25.40 25.90
C ASP A 426 -4.43 26.85 25.40
N ASN A 427 -3.70 27.68 26.15
CA ASN A 427 -3.43 29.08 25.79
C ASN A 427 -2.12 29.28 25.02
N TRP A 428 -1.34 28.21 24.82
CA TRP A 428 -0.10 28.17 24.03
C TRP A 428 -0.42 27.75 22.60
#